data_AF-A0A0Q4TQU0-F1
#
_entry.id   AF-A0A0Q4TQU0-F1
#
_cell.length_a   1.000
_cell.length_b   1.000
_cell.length_c   1.000
_cell.angle_alpha   90.00
_cell.angle_beta   90.00
_cell.angle_gamma   90.00
#
_symmetry.space_group_name_H-M   'P 1'
#
loop_
_entity.id
_entity.type
_entity.pdbx_description
1 polymer ?
#
loop_
_entity_poly.entity_id
_entity_poly.type
_entity_poly.pdbx_seq_one_letter_code
_entity_poly.pdbx_strand_id
1 'polypeptide(L)'
;MADPNLPPVGRQPHIRAVIASKLADGYPWYGDVTGYEIVNGHQVGGDRWTREQTATLIKLGMDPLTCKSMMVRRQSVGQEVYIGLGNLPAVFEFECPVIKAMKGGRIKVIAPNGCFKLVLPDGWGHRPFRRPRDENESYVQGRILGVGGSASRPIYDTSRGPR
;
A
#
# COMPACT_ATOMS: atom_id res chain seq x y z
N MET A 1 -2.38 16.03 -2.97
CA MET A 1 -0.96 15.64 -2.82
C MET A 1 -0.84 14.83 -1.54
N ALA A 2 -0.06 13.75 -1.46
CA ALA A 2 0.11 13.01 -0.20
C ALA A 2 1.59 12.69 0.06
N ASP A 3 2.27 13.60 0.75
CA ASP A 3 3.41 13.28 1.61
C ASP A 3 2.95 12.17 2.61
N PRO A 4 3.76 11.16 2.96
CA PRO A 4 3.44 10.26 4.06
C PRO A 4 3.18 10.94 5.43
N ASN A 5 3.37 12.26 5.52
CA ASN A 5 2.93 13.12 6.62
C ASN A 5 1.53 13.72 6.44
N LEU A 6 0.96 13.62 5.24
CA LEU A 6 -0.41 14.00 4.94
C LEU A 6 -1.35 12.81 5.18
N PRO A 7 -2.60 13.09 5.58
CA PRO A 7 -3.57 12.04 5.88
C PRO A 7 -3.85 11.19 4.63
N PRO A 8 -4.17 9.90 4.79
CA PRO A 8 -4.58 9.03 3.69
C PRO A 8 -5.75 9.64 2.90
N VAL A 9 -5.71 9.51 1.57
CA VAL A 9 -6.75 10.10 0.69
C VAL A 9 -8.04 9.30 0.64
N GLY A 10 -8.05 8.10 1.23
CA GLY A 10 -9.18 7.20 1.28
C GLY A 10 -8.73 5.75 1.41
N ARG A 11 -9.68 4.84 1.19
CA ARG A 11 -9.40 3.40 1.15
C ARG A 11 -8.76 3.02 -0.17
N GLN A 12 -9.41 3.28 -1.30
CA GLN A 12 -8.90 2.90 -2.62
C GLN A 12 -9.38 3.88 -3.70
N PRO A 13 -8.77 3.93 -4.90
CA PRO A 13 -9.33 4.72 -5.99
C PRO A 13 -10.70 4.15 -6.41
N HIS A 14 -11.63 5.03 -6.80
CA HIS A 14 -12.94 4.61 -7.30
C HIS A 14 -12.80 3.87 -8.63
N ILE A 15 -11.98 4.40 -9.54
CA ILE A 15 -11.64 3.74 -10.80
C ILE A 15 -10.38 2.90 -10.59
N ARG A 16 -10.51 1.59 -10.78
CA ARG A 16 -9.41 0.63 -10.62
C ARG A 16 -8.73 0.43 -11.98
N ALA A 17 -7.46 0.80 -12.07
CA ALA A 17 -6.63 0.35 -13.18
C ALA A 17 -6.04 -1.03 -12.84
N VAL A 18 -6.53 -2.07 -13.53
CA VAL A 18 -6.06 -3.45 -13.37
C VAL A 18 -5.43 -3.89 -14.69
N ILE A 19 -4.11 -4.08 -14.67
CA ILE A 19 -3.39 -4.65 -15.82
C ILE A 19 -3.41 -6.18 -15.66
N ALA A 20 -4.13 -6.87 -16.54
CA ALA A 20 -4.39 -8.31 -16.44
C ALA A 20 -3.12 -9.16 -16.30
N SER A 21 -2.04 -8.81 -17.02
CA SER A 21 -0.75 -9.51 -16.95
C SER A 21 0.00 -9.36 -15.62
N LYS A 22 -0.48 -8.50 -14.71
CA LYS A 22 0.10 -8.24 -13.39
C LYS A 22 -0.78 -8.64 -12.22
N LEU A 23 -1.92 -9.27 -12.50
CA LEU A 23 -2.72 -9.99 -11.49
C LEU A 23 -1.94 -11.15 -10.86
N ALA A 24 -1.09 -11.81 -11.67
CA ALA A 24 -0.24 -12.93 -11.22
C ALA A 24 0.78 -12.52 -10.13
N ASP A 25 1.22 -11.27 -10.11
CA ASP A 25 2.18 -10.74 -9.13
C ASP A 25 1.47 -10.22 -7.83
N GLY A 26 0.15 -10.41 -7.72
CA GLY A 26 -0.65 -10.03 -6.56
C GLY A 26 -0.89 -8.52 -6.43
N TYR A 27 -1.05 -7.82 -7.56
CA TYR A 27 -1.00 -6.36 -7.65
C TYR A 27 -2.31 -5.69 -8.12
N PRO A 28 -3.42 -5.98 -7.42
CA PRO A 28 -3.97 -4.81 -6.74
C PRO A 28 -4.40 -5.10 -5.30
N TRP A 29 -4.19 -4.14 -4.41
CA TRP A 29 -4.78 -4.10 -3.07
C TRP A 29 -6.22 -3.55 -3.13
N TYR A 30 -7.03 -4.06 -4.05
CA TYR A 30 -8.42 -3.64 -4.22
C TYR A 30 -9.36 -4.77 -3.86
N GLY A 31 -10.41 -4.44 -3.12
CA GLY A 31 -11.53 -5.35 -2.89
C GLY A 31 -12.84 -4.60 -2.99
N ASP A 32 -13.94 -5.30 -3.06
CA ASP A 32 -15.26 -4.71 -3.11
C ASP A 32 -15.69 -4.23 -1.71
N VAL A 33 -15.77 -2.91 -1.53
CA VAL A 33 -16.30 -2.28 -0.31
C VAL A 33 -17.78 -2.00 -0.57
N THR A 34 -18.67 -2.41 0.33
CA THR A 34 -20.09 -2.05 0.23
C THR A 34 -20.34 -0.75 1.01
N GLY A 35 -21.25 0.11 0.52
CA GLY A 35 -21.66 1.33 1.23
C GLY A 35 -20.63 2.45 1.29
N TYR A 36 -19.61 2.47 0.41
CA TYR A 36 -18.65 3.57 0.33
C TYR A 36 -19.23 4.79 -0.38
N GLU A 37 -18.65 5.96 -0.09
CA GLU A 37 -18.86 7.20 -0.84
C GLU A 37 -17.65 7.53 -1.70
N ILE A 38 -17.88 8.29 -2.78
CA ILE A 38 -16.82 8.75 -3.67
C ILE A 38 -16.48 10.20 -3.31
N VAL A 39 -15.28 10.40 -2.76
CA VAL A 39 -14.74 11.73 -2.42
C VAL A 39 -13.47 11.95 -3.22
N ASN A 40 -13.44 12.97 -4.09
CA ASN A 40 -12.30 13.30 -4.94
C ASN A 40 -11.76 12.11 -5.77
N GLY A 41 -12.64 11.22 -6.23
CA GLY A 41 -12.27 10.03 -7.00
C GLY A 41 -11.73 8.86 -6.16
N HIS A 42 -11.88 8.92 -4.83
CA HIS A 42 -11.48 7.86 -3.90
C HIS A 42 -12.68 7.31 -3.12
N GLN A 43 -12.63 6.03 -2.81
CA GLN A 43 -13.63 5.37 -1.97
C GLN A 43 -13.32 5.67 -0.49
N VAL A 44 -14.30 6.24 0.22
CA VAL A 44 -14.22 6.60 1.63
C VAL A 44 -15.39 5.95 2.38
N GLY A 45 -15.15 5.48 3.61
CA GLY A 45 -16.17 4.82 4.43
C GLY A 45 -16.53 3.41 3.96
N GLY A 46 -17.82 3.07 4.12
CA GLY A 46 -18.38 1.76 3.84
C GLY A 46 -18.09 0.68 4.89
N ASP A 47 -18.47 -0.54 4.55
CA ASP A 47 -18.30 -1.72 5.40
C ASP A 47 -16.84 -1.88 5.85
N ARG A 48 -16.65 -2.27 7.10
CA ARG A 48 -15.31 -2.47 7.70
C ARG A 48 -14.40 -3.32 6.81
N TRP A 49 -14.92 -4.44 6.32
CA TRP A 49 -14.19 -5.38 5.46
C TRP A 49 -14.66 -5.29 4.01
N THR A 50 -13.75 -5.55 3.08
CA THR A 50 -14.14 -5.89 1.72
C THR A 50 -14.80 -7.27 1.68
N ARG A 51 -15.59 -7.53 0.63
CA ARG A 51 -16.19 -8.86 0.42
C ARG A 51 -15.14 -9.97 0.36
N GLU A 52 -13.99 -9.70 -0.23
CA GLU A 52 -12.88 -10.64 -0.35
C GLU A 52 -12.18 -10.89 0.99
N GLN A 53 -12.02 -9.85 1.82
CA GLN A 53 -11.51 -10.01 3.19
C GLN A 53 -12.44 -10.88 4.02
N THR A 54 -13.74 -10.60 3.99
CA THR A 54 -14.76 -11.40 4.69
C THR A 54 -14.76 -12.86 4.22
N ALA A 55 -14.71 -13.08 2.90
CA ALA A 55 -14.63 -14.44 2.35
C ALA A 55 -13.37 -15.19 2.82
N THR A 56 -12.22 -14.52 2.87
CA THR A 56 -10.97 -15.13 3.36
C THR A 56 -11.02 -15.39 4.87
N LEU A 57 -11.59 -14.49 5.67
CA LEU A 57 -11.77 -14.68 7.12
C LEU A 57 -12.62 -15.91 7.41
N ILE A 58 -13.78 -16.04 6.75
CA ILE A 58 -14.67 -17.19 6.89
C ILE A 58 -13.95 -18.49 6.50
N LYS A 59 -13.21 -18.49 5.39
CA LYS A 59 -12.42 -19.66 4.95
C LYS A 59 -11.36 -20.09 5.97
N LEU A 60 -10.83 -19.16 6.76
CA LEU A 60 -9.85 -19.43 7.80
C LEU A 60 -10.48 -19.75 9.17
N GLY A 61 -11.82 -19.78 9.26
CA GLY A 61 -12.51 -19.96 10.54
C GLY A 61 -12.34 -18.80 11.51
N MET A 62 -12.00 -17.60 11.00
CA MET A 62 -11.88 -16.39 11.80
C MET A 62 -13.19 -15.62 11.79
N ASP A 63 -13.65 -15.17 12.96
CA ASP A 63 -14.83 -14.33 13.08
C ASP A 63 -14.55 -12.89 12.60
N PRO A 64 -15.22 -12.41 11.53
CA PRO A 64 -15.03 -11.06 11.03
C PRO A 64 -15.35 -9.95 12.05
N LEU A 65 -16.20 -10.20 13.04
CA LEU A 65 -16.59 -9.20 14.02
C LEU A 65 -15.51 -8.98 15.09
N THR A 66 -14.83 -10.05 15.50
CA THR A 66 -13.89 -10.05 16.63
C THR A 66 -12.43 -10.19 16.23
N CYS A 67 -12.12 -10.44 14.95
CA CYS A 67 -10.75 -10.62 14.51
C CYS A 67 -9.87 -9.40 14.82
N LYS A 68 -8.63 -9.67 15.25
CA LYS A 68 -7.61 -8.63 15.41
C LYS A 68 -7.29 -8.03 14.06
N SER A 69 -7.16 -6.71 14.02
CA SER A 69 -6.85 -5.96 12.81
C SER A 69 -5.76 -4.92 13.06
N MET A 70 -5.28 -4.31 11.97
CA MET A 70 -4.40 -3.15 12.02
C MET A 70 -4.68 -2.22 10.84
N MET A 71 -4.46 -0.93 11.04
CA MET A 71 -4.46 0.03 9.93
C MET A 71 -3.20 -0.18 9.10
N VAL A 72 -3.38 -0.36 7.80
CA VAL A 72 -2.31 -0.53 6.82
C VAL A 72 -2.32 0.62 5.84
N ARG A 73 -1.19 1.32 5.75
CA ARG A 73 -0.93 2.40 4.80
C ARG A 73 -0.08 1.90 3.65
N ARG A 74 -0.37 2.37 2.45
CA ARG A 74 0.46 2.13 1.27
C ARG A 74 0.42 3.33 0.34
N GLN A 75 1.53 3.58 -0.32
CA GLN A 75 1.51 4.42 -1.50
C GLN A 75 0.88 3.67 -2.67
N SER A 76 0.12 4.39 -3.47
CA SER A 76 -0.34 3.95 -4.78
C SER A 76 0.87 3.70 -5.67
N VAL A 77 0.69 2.89 -6.70
CA VAL A 77 1.70 2.77 -7.76
C VAL A 77 1.21 3.47 -9.04
N GLY A 78 2.12 3.82 -9.95
CA GLY A 78 1.77 4.53 -11.18
C GLY A 78 0.81 3.75 -12.09
N GLN A 79 0.68 2.45 -11.87
CA GLN A 79 -0.25 1.55 -12.54
C GLN A 79 -1.67 1.63 -11.98
N GLU A 80 -1.85 2.19 -10.78
CA GLU A 80 -3.12 2.27 -10.06
C GLU A 80 -3.79 3.62 -10.22
N VAL A 81 -2.99 4.67 -10.15
CA VAL A 81 -3.37 6.07 -10.32
C VAL A 81 -2.28 6.72 -11.13
N TYR A 82 -2.63 7.54 -12.11
CA TYR A 82 -1.63 8.33 -12.83
C TYR A 82 -0.88 9.24 -11.84
N ILE A 83 0.43 9.04 -11.74
CA ILE A 83 1.32 9.87 -10.93
C ILE A 83 2.05 10.80 -11.90
N GLY A 84 1.64 12.06 -11.97
CA GLY A 84 2.33 13.06 -12.80
C GLY A 84 3.81 13.17 -12.42
N LEU A 85 4.65 13.55 -13.39
CA LEU A 85 6.09 13.71 -13.18
C LEU A 85 6.39 14.61 -11.98
N GLY A 86 7.33 14.19 -11.12
CA GLY A 86 7.73 14.92 -9.92
C GLY A 86 6.78 14.82 -8.73
N ASN A 87 5.62 14.15 -8.85
CA ASN A 87 4.67 14.00 -7.75
C ASN A 87 4.92 12.73 -6.92
N LEU A 88 4.61 12.79 -5.61
CA LEU A 88 4.57 11.60 -4.76
C LEU A 88 3.27 10.81 -5.01
N PRO A 89 3.31 9.46 -4.90
CA PRO A 89 2.10 8.66 -5.00
C PRO A 89 1.10 8.97 -3.88
N ALA A 90 -0.18 8.79 -4.15
CA ALA A 90 -1.23 8.95 -3.15
C ALA A 90 -1.10 7.88 -2.06
N VAL A 91 -1.39 8.23 -0.79
CA VAL A 91 -1.40 7.27 0.31
C VAL A 91 -2.82 6.79 0.55
N PHE A 92 -3.00 5.48 0.48
CA PHE A 92 -4.25 4.80 0.81
C PHE A 92 -4.10 4.09 2.15
N GLU A 93 -5.19 4.04 2.91
CA GLU A 93 -5.22 3.37 4.21
C GLU A 93 -6.40 2.43 4.32
N PHE A 94 -6.15 1.23 4.83
CA PHE A 94 -7.15 0.19 4.99
C PHE A 94 -7.02 -0.46 6.36
N GLU A 95 -8.13 -0.78 6.98
CA GLU A 95 -8.12 -1.75 8.05
C GLU A 95 -7.93 -3.15 7.45
N CYS A 96 -6.92 -3.89 7.93
CA CYS A 96 -6.61 -5.24 7.47
C CYS A 96 -6.63 -6.22 8.64
N PRO A 97 -7.34 -7.37 8.52
CA PRO A 97 -7.27 -8.42 9.52
C PRO A 97 -5.86 -8.99 9.64
N VAL A 98 -5.39 -9.18 10.89
CA VAL A 98 -4.08 -9.72 11.22
C VAL A 98 -4.18 -11.22 11.40
N ILE A 99 -3.35 -11.97 10.67
CA ILE A 99 -3.26 -13.42 10.79
C ILE A 99 -2.22 -13.79 11.85
N LYS A 100 -1.00 -13.27 11.71
CA LYS A 100 0.09 -13.51 12.67
C LYS A 100 1.23 -12.52 12.51
N ALA A 101 1.97 -12.30 13.59
CA ALA A 101 3.29 -11.71 13.52
C ALA A 101 4.31 -12.77 13.05
N MET A 102 5.21 -12.38 12.16
CA MET A 102 6.27 -13.23 11.62
C MET A 102 7.57 -13.05 12.41
N LYS A 103 8.42 -14.10 12.42
CA LYS A 103 9.80 -14.01 12.91
C LYS A 103 10.56 -13.01 12.01
N GLY A 104 10.96 -11.87 12.55
CA GLY A 104 11.49 -10.72 11.80
C GLY A 104 10.62 -9.46 11.84
N GLY A 105 9.54 -9.46 12.63
CA GLY A 105 8.76 -8.26 12.96
C GLY A 105 7.75 -7.82 11.91
N ARG A 106 7.74 -8.46 10.72
CA ARG A 106 6.67 -8.26 9.74
C ARG A 106 5.37 -8.90 10.22
N ILE A 107 4.24 -8.33 9.83
CA ILE A 107 2.91 -8.83 10.19
C ILE A 107 2.25 -9.37 8.92
N LYS A 108 1.71 -10.59 9.00
CA LYS A 108 0.92 -11.19 7.90
C LYS A 108 -0.54 -10.76 8.07
N VAL A 109 -1.10 -10.14 7.04
CA VAL A 109 -2.47 -9.62 7.02
C VAL A 109 -3.26 -10.13 5.81
N ILE A 110 -4.59 -10.00 5.86
CA ILE A 110 -5.48 -10.16 4.72
C ILE A 110 -5.69 -8.79 4.07
N ALA A 111 -5.13 -8.60 2.88
CA ALA A 111 -5.27 -7.36 2.12
C ALA A 111 -6.70 -7.20 1.56
N PRO A 112 -7.08 -6.00 1.07
CA PRO A 112 -8.43 -5.73 0.56
C PRO A 112 -8.87 -6.70 -0.54
N ASN A 113 -7.96 -7.21 -1.35
CA ASN A 113 -8.24 -8.21 -2.39
C ASN A 113 -8.41 -9.66 -1.86
N GLY A 114 -8.44 -9.85 -0.53
CA GLY A 114 -8.53 -11.16 0.11
C GLY A 114 -7.23 -11.96 0.13
N CYS A 115 -6.15 -11.47 -0.52
CA CYS A 115 -4.85 -12.15 -0.53
C CYS A 115 -4.04 -11.87 0.74
N PHE A 116 -3.08 -12.75 1.01
CA PHE A 116 -2.14 -12.52 2.10
C PHE A 116 -1.02 -11.57 1.71
N LYS A 117 -0.73 -10.60 2.59
CA LYS A 117 0.39 -9.66 2.43
C LYS A 117 1.20 -9.59 3.72
N LEU A 118 2.47 -9.23 3.57
CA LEU A 118 3.36 -8.92 4.68
C LEU A 118 3.47 -7.41 4.79
N VAL A 119 3.24 -6.87 5.98
CA VAL A 119 3.36 -5.46 6.29
C VAL A 119 4.39 -5.23 7.37
N LEU A 120 4.89 -4.01 7.44
CA LEU A 120 5.79 -3.55 8.49
C LEU A 120 5.01 -3.39 9.82
N PRO A 121 5.68 -3.51 10.97
CA PRO A 121 5.01 -3.46 12.28
C PRO A 121 4.33 -2.12 12.57
N ASP A 122 4.73 -1.05 11.87
CA ASP A 122 4.13 0.29 11.95
C ASP A 122 2.97 0.50 10.95
N GLY A 123 2.49 -0.57 10.31
CA GLY A 123 1.35 -0.52 9.40
C GLY A 123 1.68 -0.14 7.97
N TRP A 124 2.95 0.04 7.60
CA TRP A 124 3.28 0.31 6.21
C TRP A 124 3.38 -0.98 5.38
N GLY A 125 2.68 -1.03 4.24
CA GLY A 125 2.81 -2.14 3.28
C GLY A 125 4.20 -2.22 2.64
N HIS A 126 4.86 -1.08 2.49
CA HIS A 126 6.26 -0.91 2.13
C HIS A 126 6.72 0.46 2.65
N ARG A 127 8.04 0.67 2.77
CA ARG A 127 8.56 1.98 3.17
C ARG A 127 8.18 3.03 2.11
N PRO A 128 7.44 4.08 2.45
CA PRO A 128 6.94 5.03 1.48
C PRO A 128 8.07 5.91 0.95
N PHE A 129 7.98 6.28 -0.33
CA PHE A 129 8.78 7.35 -0.90
C PHE A 129 8.41 8.68 -0.24
N ARG A 130 9.41 9.45 0.17
CA ARG A 130 9.22 10.76 0.82
C ARG A 130 9.99 11.82 0.05
N ARG A 131 9.51 13.06 0.07
CA ARG A 131 10.37 14.20 -0.26
C ARG A 131 11.23 14.52 0.97
N PRO A 132 12.49 14.97 0.81
CA PRO A 132 13.25 15.54 1.91
C PRO A 132 12.48 16.71 2.51
N ARG A 133 12.44 16.79 3.84
CA ARG A 133 11.78 17.89 4.56
C ARG A 133 12.63 19.16 4.60
N ASP A 134 13.96 19.01 4.60
CA ASP A 134 14.94 20.10 4.63
C ASP A 134 16.13 19.82 3.70
N GLU A 135 16.84 20.87 3.29
CA GLU A 135 18.11 20.81 2.54
C GLU A 135 19.21 20.02 3.28
N ASN A 136 19.12 19.95 4.61
CA ASN A 136 20.04 19.26 5.49
C ASN A 136 19.62 17.81 5.80
N GLU A 137 18.45 17.36 5.33
CA GLU A 137 18.01 15.98 5.46
C GLU A 137 18.73 15.15 4.37
N SER A 138 20.02 14.94 4.57
CA SER A 138 20.95 14.32 3.63
C SER A 138 20.59 12.86 3.35
N TYR A 139 19.65 12.66 2.42
CA TYR A 139 19.45 11.39 1.74
C TYR A 139 20.25 11.44 0.44
N VAL A 140 21.30 10.62 0.38
CA VAL A 140 22.03 10.42 -0.87
C VAL A 140 21.09 9.70 -1.82
N GLN A 141 20.61 10.42 -2.84
CA GLN A 141 19.89 9.86 -3.97
C GLN A 141 20.90 9.09 -4.83
N GLY A 142 21.32 7.92 -4.35
CA GLY A 142 22.21 7.04 -5.06
C GLY A 142 21.52 6.59 -6.34
N ARG A 143 21.86 7.20 -7.46
CA ARG A 143 21.61 6.61 -8.78
C ARG A 143 22.47 5.36 -8.82
N ILE A 144 21.91 4.21 -8.45
CA ILE A 144 22.54 2.92 -8.75
C ILE A 144 22.52 2.83 -10.27
N LEU A 145 23.61 3.28 -10.90
CA LEU A 145 23.91 2.99 -12.30
C LEU A 145 24.20 1.50 -12.35
N GLY A 146 23.12 0.70 -12.35
CA GLY A 146 23.18 -0.69 -12.75
C GLY A 146 23.74 -0.72 -14.16
N VAL A 147 24.91 -1.32 -14.29
CA VAL A 147 25.56 -1.61 -15.56
C VAL A 147 24.58 -2.43 -16.41
N GLY A 148 24.06 -1.84 -17.49
CA GLY A 148 23.37 -2.57 -18.56
C GLY A 148 21.93 -2.14 -18.87
N GLY A 149 21.73 -1.64 -20.11
CA GLY A 149 20.49 -1.79 -20.87
C GLY A 149 19.41 -0.71 -20.70
N SER A 150 18.90 -0.22 -21.83
CA SER A 150 17.86 0.81 -22.00
C SER A 150 16.47 0.50 -21.40
N ALA A 151 16.34 -0.53 -20.55
CA ALA A 151 15.12 -0.95 -19.89
C ALA A 151 15.21 -0.96 -18.35
N SER A 152 16.33 -0.50 -17.79
CA SER A 152 16.58 -0.48 -16.34
C SER A 152 15.78 0.63 -15.67
N ARG A 153 14.67 0.26 -15.02
CA ARG A 153 13.89 1.17 -14.17
C ARG A 153 14.75 1.59 -12.96
N PRO A 154 14.76 2.88 -12.58
CA PRO A 154 15.49 3.31 -11.41
C PRO A 154 14.93 2.60 -10.17
N ILE A 155 15.81 1.86 -9.49
CA ILE A 155 15.55 1.32 -8.15
C ILE A 155 16.04 2.36 -7.17
N TYR A 156 15.13 2.91 -6.38
CA TYR A 156 15.44 3.89 -5.35
C TYR A 156 15.61 3.15 -4.02
N ASP A 157 16.84 3.11 -3.49
CA ASP A 157 17.11 2.67 -2.13
C ASP A 157 17.04 3.87 -1.17
N THR A 158 16.49 3.65 0.02
CA THR A 158 16.40 4.65 1.09
C THR A 158 17.15 4.15 2.33
N SER A 159 18.43 3.84 2.16
CA SER A 159 19.33 3.57 3.26
C SER A 159 19.82 4.89 3.90
N ARG A 160 19.90 4.92 5.24
CA ARG A 160 20.52 6.04 5.99
C ARG A 160 22.02 6.03 5.68
N GLY A 161 22.56 7.15 5.19
CA GLY A 161 24.00 7.34 5.07
C GLY A 161 24.68 7.29 6.45
N PRO A 162 25.92 6.78 6.55
CA PRO A 162 26.69 6.84 7.79
C PRO A 162 26.98 8.30 8.14
N ARG A 163 26.87 8.63 9.43
CA ARG A 163 27.24 9.93 9.99
C ARG A 163 28.74 10.12 9.95
#